data_AF-A0A8H7AQS0-F1
#
_entry.id   AF-A0A8H7AQS0-F1
#
_cell.length_a   1.000
_cell.length_b   1.000
_cell.length_c   1.000
_cell.angle_alpha   90.00
_cell.angle_beta   90.00
_cell.angle_gamma   90.00
#
_symmetry.space_group_name_H-M   'P 1'
#
loop_
_entity.id
_entity.type
_entity.pdbx_description
1 polymer ?
#
loop_
_entity_poly.entity_id
_entity_poly.type
_entity_poly.pdbx_seq_one_letter_code
_entity_poly.pdbx_strand_id
1 'polypeptide(L)'
;MGEFMSHKGMSATECLHKGCPPPSNVFVKDFARWYYKSRQGQLDELPNNTSVRNTIKKFFGGFLRVTGTKIPDELRLDVYIVSSIV
;
A
#
# COMPACT_ATOMS: atom_id res chain seq x y z
N MET A 1 -36.72 6.51 -8.07
CA MET A 1 -36.23 5.54 -7.07
C MET A 1 -34.72 5.49 -7.21
N GLY A 2 -33.98 6.08 -6.28
CA GLY A 2 -32.52 5.97 -6.26
C GLY A 2 -32.15 4.72 -5.46
N GLU A 3 -31.35 3.83 -6.04
CA GLU A 3 -30.78 2.70 -5.32
C GLU A 3 -29.90 3.23 -4.19
N PHE A 4 -30.32 2.98 -2.95
CA PHE A 4 -29.45 3.08 -1.79
C PHE A 4 -28.35 2.02 -1.94
N MET A 5 -27.21 2.40 -2.51
CA MET A 5 -26.02 1.55 -2.50
C MET A 5 -25.64 1.32 -1.04
N SER A 6 -25.89 0.10 -0.55
CA SER A 6 -25.43 -0.32 0.77
C SER A 6 -23.92 -0.18 0.83
N HIS A 7 -23.41 0.74 1.66
CA HIS A 7 -21.96 0.88 1.94
C HIS A 7 -21.47 -0.26 2.84
N LYS A 8 -21.84 -1.51 2.51
CA LYS A 8 -21.26 -2.67 3.17
C LYS A 8 -19.81 -2.72 2.72
N GLY A 9 -18.88 -2.44 3.64
CA GLY A 9 -17.45 -2.58 3.37
C GLY A 9 -17.16 -3.99 2.85
N MET A 10 -16.26 -4.09 1.87
CA MET A 10 -15.80 -5.39 1.38
C MET A 10 -14.87 -6.05 2.39
N SER A 11 -15.02 -7.35 2.58
CA SER A 11 -14.10 -8.13 3.40
C SER A 11 -12.73 -8.25 2.72
N ALA A 12 -11.69 -8.47 3.52
CA ALA A 12 -10.34 -8.67 2.98
C ALA A 12 -10.29 -9.84 1.97
N THR A 13 -11.10 -10.89 2.18
CA THR A 13 -11.20 -12.06 1.29
C THR A 13 -11.87 -11.76 -0.04
N GLU A 14 -12.74 -10.75 -0.09
CA GLU A 14 -13.35 -10.28 -1.35
C GLU A 14 -12.40 -9.36 -2.13
N CYS A 15 -11.52 -8.63 -1.46
CA CYS A 15 -10.54 -7.74 -2.10
C CYS A 15 -9.20 -8.41 -2.45
N LEU A 16 -8.76 -9.39 -1.65
CA LEU A 16 -7.48 -10.06 -1.78
C LEU A 16 -7.71 -11.57 -1.92
N HIS A 17 -7.62 -12.04 -3.16
CA HIS A 17 -7.72 -13.46 -3.49
C HIS A 17 -6.50 -13.92 -4.30
N LYS A 18 -6.35 -15.24 -4.43
CA LYS A 18 -5.28 -15.82 -5.25
C LYS A 18 -5.38 -15.33 -6.68
N GLY A 19 -4.24 -14.90 -7.26
CA GLY A 19 -4.15 -14.35 -8.62
C GLY A 19 -4.60 -12.90 -8.75
N CYS A 20 -4.95 -12.20 -7.66
CA CYS A 20 -5.31 -10.79 -7.72
C CYS A 20 -4.14 -9.96 -8.33
N PRO A 21 -4.41 -9.08 -9.32
CA PRO A 21 -3.37 -8.35 -10.03
C PRO A 21 -2.62 -7.38 -9.10
N PRO A 22 -1.35 -7.04 -9.42
CA PRO A 22 -0.60 -6.08 -8.63
C PRO A 22 -1.35 -4.74 -8.51
N PRO A 23 -1.32 -4.08 -7.34
CA PRO A 23 -1.84 -2.72 -7.22
C PRO A 23 -1.05 -1.76 -8.10
N SER A 24 -1.72 -0.72 -8.59
CA SER A 24 -1.04 0.33 -9.36
C SER A 24 -0.04 1.10 -8.49
N ASN A 25 1.09 1.46 -9.10
CA ASN A 25 2.14 2.25 -8.45
C ASN A 25 1.65 3.57 -7.89
N VAL A 26 0.67 4.21 -8.54
CA VAL A 26 0.11 5.49 -8.07
C VAL A 26 -0.52 5.31 -6.70
N PHE A 27 -1.35 4.27 -6.52
CA PHE A 27 -1.99 3.97 -5.24
C PHE A 27 -0.97 3.62 -4.16
N VAL A 28 0.07 2.85 -4.48
CA VAL A 28 1.10 2.49 -3.50
C VAL A 28 1.91 3.71 -3.07
N LYS A 29 2.22 4.62 -4.01
CA LYS A 29 2.89 5.91 -3.71
C LYS A 29 2.02 6.81 -2.85
N ASP A 30 0.73 6.89 -3.14
CA ASP A 30 -0.20 7.70 -2.35
C ASP A 30 -0.39 7.14 -0.94
N PHE A 31 -0.44 5.82 -0.80
CA PHE A 31 -0.39 5.16 0.51
C PHE A 31 0.91 5.50 1.26
N ALA A 32 2.06 5.46 0.60
CA ALA A 32 3.35 5.81 1.22
C ALA A 32 3.35 7.26 1.73
N ARG A 33 2.86 8.21 0.91
CA ARG A 33 2.71 9.62 1.26
C ARG A 33 1.76 9.82 2.44
N TRP A 34 0.61 9.14 2.41
CA TRP A 34 -0.35 9.18 3.50
C TRP A 34 0.24 8.60 4.78
N TYR A 35 0.91 7.46 4.72
CA TYR A 35 1.56 6.82 5.89
C TYR A 35 2.62 7.73 6.51
N TYR A 36 3.42 8.39 5.69
CA TYR A 36 4.39 9.37 6.19
C TYR A 36 3.70 10.56 6.88
N LYS A 37 2.70 11.15 6.21
CA LYS A 37 1.96 12.31 6.74
C LYS A 37 1.13 12.00 7.98
N SER A 38 0.53 10.81 8.06
CA SER A 38 -0.30 10.41 9.21
C SER A 38 0.49 10.24 10.50
N ARG A 39 1.81 10.16 10.40
CA ARG A 39 2.74 10.10 11.54
C ARG A 39 3.26 11.49 11.92
N GLN A 40 3.02 12.54 11.13
CA GLN A 40 3.31 13.92 11.51
C GLN A 40 2.39 14.34 12.67
N GLY A 41 2.98 14.82 13.77
CA GLY A 41 2.24 15.21 14.98
C GLY A 41 2.10 14.12 16.05
N GLN A 42 2.65 12.92 15.83
CA GLN A 42 2.85 11.95 16.90
C GLN A 42 4.10 12.33 17.70
N LEU A 43 4.10 12.11 19.02
CA LEU A 43 5.27 12.33 19.89
C LEU A 43 6.39 11.29 19.70
N ASP A 44 6.25 10.44 18.67
CA ASP A 44 7.19 9.39 18.30
C ASP A 44 8.15 9.83 17.18
N GLU A 45 9.20 9.05 16.95
CA GLU A 45 10.10 9.25 15.80
C GLU A 45 9.33 9.25 14.47
N LEU A 46 9.54 10.32 13.69
CA LEU A 46 8.99 10.41 12.34
C LEU A 46 9.55 9.28 11.46
N PRO A 47 8.73 8.68 10.57
CA PRO A 47 9.22 7.68 9.63
C PRO A 47 10.28 8.29 8.73
N ASN A 48 11.52 7.82 8.83
CA ASN A 48 12.54 8.13 7.83
C ASN A 48 12.36 7.25 6.57
N ASN A 49 13.11 7.55 5.50
CA ASN A 49 13.12 6.80 4.24
C ASN A 49 13.23 5.29 4.44
N THR A 50 14.05 4.84 5.41
CA THR A 50 14.22 3.42 5.73
C THR A 50 12.93 2.82 6.31
N SER A 51 12.28 3.51 7.24
CA SER A 51 11.01 3.09 7.83
C SER A 51 9.90 3.01 6.77
N VAL A 52 9.78 4.01 5.90
CA VAL A 52 8.81 4.00 4.80
C VAL A 52 9.08 2.84 3.85
N ARG A 53 10.35 2.66 3.43
CA ARG A 53 10.75 1.55 2.55
C ARG A 53 10.44 0.18 3.17
N ASN A 54 10.67 0.01 4.47
CA ASN A 54 10.38 -1.22 5.20
C ASN A 54 8.86 -1.48 5.29
N THR A 55 8.05 -0.45 5.51
CA THR A 55 6.58 -0.56 5.45
C THR A 55 6.10 -1.02 4.08
N ILE A 56 6.63 -0.42 2.99
CA ILE A 56 6.29 -0.82 1.62
C ILE A 56 6.76 -2.25 1.31
N LYS A 57 7.95 -2.67 1.78
CA LYS A 57 8.40 -4.07 1.66
C LYS A 57 7.44 -5.03 2.34
N LYS A 58 6.97 -4.72 3.55
CA LYS A 58 5.99 -5.53 4.28
C LYS A 58 4.65 -5.59 3.55
N PHE A 59 4.19 -4.47 2.99
CA PHE A 59 2.99 -4.43 2.15
C PHE A 59 3.10 -5.39 0.96
N PHE A 60 4.17 -5.30 0.16
CA PHE A 60 4.38 -6.19 -0.97
C PHE A 60 4.56 -7.66 -0.57
N GLY A 61 5.25 -7.94 0.54
CA GLY A 61 5.41 -9.30 1.06
C GLY A 61 4.08 -9.91 1.54
N GLY A 62 3.24 -9.10 2.20
CA GLY A 62 1.89 -9.49 2.59
C GLY A 62 1.00 -9.76 1.37
N PHE A 63 1.06 -8.88 0.37
CA PHE A 63 0.32 -9.05 -0.87
C PHE A 63 0.70 -10.36 -1.58
N LEU A 64 2.00 -10.60 -1.81
CA LEU A 64 2.49 -11.86 -2.40
C LEU A 64 2.02 -13.08 -1.61
N ARG A 65 2.08 -13.03 -0.27
CA ARG A 65 1.65 -14.16 0.57
C ARG A 65 0.16 -14.46 0.43
N VAL A 66 -0.69 -13.44 0.33
CA VAL A 66 -2.15 -13.60 0.27
C VAL A 66 -2.62 -13.94 -1.15
N THR A 67 -2.07 -13.29 -2.17
CA THR A 67 -2.54 -13.41 -3.55
C THR A 67 -1.71 -14.37 -4.39
N GLY A 68 -0.48 -14.70 -3.98
CA GLY A 68 0.47 -15.45 -4.81
C GLY A 68 1.04 -14.63 -5.97
N THR A 69 0.68 -13.35 -6.09
CA THR A 69 1.09 -12.48 -7.20
C THR A 69 2.37 -11.74 -6.84
N LYS A 70 3.43 -11.94 -7.62
CA LYS A 70 4.69 -11.18 -7.48
C LYS A 70 4.50 -9.76 -8.02
N ILE A 71 4.93 -8.77 -7.26
CA ILE A 71 5.01 -7.39 -7.74
C ILE A 71 6.23 -7.28 -8.68
N PRO A 72 6.06 -6.82 -9.93
CA PRO A 72 7.16 -6.57 -10.85
C PRO A 72 8.25 -5.69 -10.25
N ASP A 73 9.51 -5.97 -10.58
CA ASP A 73 10.65 -5.27 -9.99
C ASP A 73 10.67 -3.78 -10.40
N GLU A 74 10.27 -3.45 -11.62
CA GLU A 74 10.09 -2.07 -12.09
C GLU A 74 9.09 -1.29 -11.22
N LEU A 75 7.97 -1.92 -10.87
CA LEU A 75 6.97 -1.31 -9.99
C LEU A 75 7.54 -1.08 -8.58
N ARG A 76 8.26 -2.07 -8.04
CA ARG A 76 8.92 -1.95 -6.72
C ARG A 76 9.95 -0.82 -6.70
N LEU A 77 10.80 -0.73 -7.71
CA LEU A 77 11.87 0.26 -7.79
C LEU A 77 11.31 1.68 -7.88
N ASP A 78 10.30 1.90 -8.71
CA ASP A 78 9.64 3.20 -8.87
C ASP A 78 8.99 3.71 -7.56
N VAL A 79 8.38 2.81 -6.77
CA VAL A 79 7.87 3.16 -5.44
C VAL A 79 9.01 3.49 -4.47
N TYR A 80 10.14 2.78 -4.54
CA TYR A 80 11.28 3.03 -3.65
C TYR A 80 11.98 4.37 -3.91
N ILE A 81 12.02 4.80 -5.17
CA ILE A 81 12.55 6.12 -5.54
C ILE A 81 11.71 7.22 -4.87
N VAL A 82 10.38 7.16 -4.98
CA VAL A 82 9.48 8.15 -4.36
C VAL A 82 9.54 8.10 -2.83
N SER A 83 9.69 6.92 -2.23
CA SER A 83 9.88 6.79 -0.77
C SER A 83 11.20 7.37 -0.24
N SER A 84 12.08 7.83 -1.14
CA SER A 84 13.33 8.50 -0.77
C SER A 84 13.20 10.03 -0.78
N ILE A 85 12.04 10.55 -1.25
CA ILE A 85 11.74 11.98 -1.40
C ILE A 85 10.73 12.48 -0.33
N VAL A 86 10.00 11.56 0.32
CA VAL A 86 9.14 11.83 1.49
C VAL A 86 9.95 11.81 2.78
#